data_AF-A0A2M7TDN9-F1
#
_entry.id   AF-A0A2M7TDN9-F1
#
_cell.length_a   1.000
_cell.length_b   1.000
_cell.length_c   1.000
_cell.angle_alpha   90.00
_cell.angle_beta   90.00
_cell.angle_gamma   90.00
#
_symmetry.space_group_name_H-M   'P 1'
#
loop_
_entity.id
_entity.type
_entity.pdbx_description
1 polymer ?
#
loop_
_entity_poly.entity_id
_entity_poly.type
_entity_poly.pdbx_seq_one_letter_code
_entity_poly.pdbx_strand_id
1 'polypeptide(L)'
;MTKLPDLNDIAAKVTHCHNCNLYKTATNPVPGEGNPEAEVMFIGEAPGYFEDLQGRPFVGQAGKLLDKLLQSIKLSREEVFICNMLRHRPPENRDPLPEEIKACEVFLDDQIKIINPKVIVTLGKFAMDHFVKNGQISRDHGVPKVVGSYIIYPIYHPAAALRSTQVLMILRRDFLRIPKVISGEIKPEDQAPSKKKDEKQLLMFS
;
A
#
# COMPACT_ATOMS: atom_id res chain seq x y z
N MET A 1 5.69 21.75 -14.03
CA MET A 1 5.07 20.61 -14.73
C MET A 1 3.91 20.16 -13.87
N THR A 2 2.75 19.88 -14.45
CA THR A 2 1.56 19.43 -13.70
C THR A 2 1.63 17.91 -13.59
N LYS A 3 1.60 17.35 -12.37
CA LYS A 3 1.75 15.91 -12.14
C LYS A 3 0.58 15.07 -12.68
N LEU A 4 -0.62 15.66 -12.75
CA LEU A 4 -1.84 14.94 -13.16
C LEU A 4 -1.79 14.45 -14.62
N PRO A 5 -1.41 15.27 -15.62
CA PRO A 5 -1.15 14.77 -16.99
C PRO A 5 -0.16 13.61 -17.03
N ASP A 6 0.95 13.68 -16.30
CA ASP A 6 1.96 12.62 -16.31
C ASP A 6 1.40 11.30 -15.73
N LEU A 7 0.55 11.38 -14.70
CA LEU A 7 -0.15 10.20 -14.17
C LEU A 7 -1.21 9.65 -15.13
N ASN A 8 -1.90 10.51 -15.87
CA ASN A 8 -2.84 10.08 -16.91
C ASN A 8 -2.11 9.34 -18.05
N ASP A 9 -0.90 9.78 -18.41
CA ASP A 9 -0.06 9.08 -19.39
C ASP A 9 0.35 7.69 -18.89
N ILE A 10 0.67 7.55 -17.59
CA ILE A 10 0.89 6.23 -16.99
C ILE A 10 -0.37 5.38 -17.06
N ALA A 11 -1.54 5.93 -16.70
CA ALA A 11 -2.80 5.20 -16.76
C ALA A 11 -3.09 4.71 -18.18
N ALA A 12 -2.88 5.55 -19.20
CA ALA A 12 -3.03 5.18 -20.60
C ALA A 12 -2.07 4.04 -21.02
N LYS A 13 -0.80 4.10 -20.60
CA LYS A 13 0.17 3.02 -20.86
C LYS A 13 -0.24 1.71 -20.18
N VAL A 14 -0.73 1.78 -18.94
CA VAL A 14 -1.23 0.61 -18.21
C VAL A 14 -2.42 -0.02 -18.94
N THR A 15 -3.31 0.79 -19.52
CA THR A 15 -4.48 0.29 -20.26
C THR A 15 -4.14 -0.55 -21.48
N HIS A 16 -2.97 -0.33 -22.09
CA HIS A 16 -2.51 -1.07 -23.26
C HIS A 16 -1.32 -2.00 -22.94
N CYS A 17 -1.10 -2.29 -21.65
CA CYS A 17 0.06 -3.04 -21.20
C CYS A 17 -0.08 -4.55 -21.46
N HIS A 18 0.93 -5.12 -22.12
CA HIS A 18 1.06 -6.56 -22.36
C HIS A 18 2.36 -7.16 -21.80
N ASN A 19 2.98 -6.50 -20.82
CA ASN A 19 4.31 -6.87 -20.31
C ASN A 19 4.37 -8.22 -19.54
N CYS A 20 3.22 -8.76 -19.12
CA CYS A 20 3.11 -10.07 -18.48
C CYS A 20 1.78 -10.74 -18.85
N ASN A 21 1.62 -12.04 -18.61
CA ASN A 21 0.43 -12.78 -19.07
C ASN A 21 -0.89 -12.40 -18.37
N LEU A 22 -0.88 -11.56 -17.34
CA LEU A 22 -2.08 -11.21 -16.58
C LEU A 22 -3.13 -10.46 -17.41
N TYR A 23 -2.73 -9.70 -18.44
CA TYR A 23 -3.68 -9.02 -19.33
C TYR A 23 -4.62 -9.99 -20.06
N LYS A 24 -4.23 -11.26 -20.21
CA LYS A 24 -5.02 -12.27 -20.92
C LYS A 24 -6.26 -12.70 -20.15
N THR A 25 -6.25 -12.52 -18.83
CA THR A 25 -7.30 -13.01 -17.93
C THR A 25 -7.98 -11.91 -17.13
N ALA A 26 -7.34 -10.75 -16.97
CA ALA A 26 -7.93 -9.60 -16.30
C ALA A 26 -9.00 -8.94 -17.18
N THR A 27 -10.03 -8.39 -16.53
CA THR A 27 -11.11 -7.66 -17.20
C THR A 27 -10.71 -6.21 -17.44
N ASN A 28 -10.25 -5.53 -16.38
CA ASN A 28 -9.79 -4.15 -16.48
C ASN A 28 -8.41 -3.98 -15.83
N PRO A 29 -7.57 -3.13 -16.42
CA PRO A 29 -6.38 -2.61 -15.75
C PRO A 29 -6.77 -1.75 -14.54
N VAL A 30 -5.91 -1.72 -13.53
CA VAL A 30 -6.06 -0.89 -12.33
C VAL A 30 -4.79 -0.05 -12.14
N PRO A 31 -4.69 1.13 -12.77
CA PRO A 31 -3.50 1.96 -12.71
C PRO A 31 -3.25 2.58 -11.32
N GLY A 32 -4.29 2.73 -10.50
CA GLY A 32 -4.24 3.48 -9.25
C GLY A 32 -5.03 4.79 -9.36
N GLU A 33 -5.38 5.38 -8.22
CA GLU A 33 -6.17 6.60 -8.16
C GLU A 33 -5.80 7.44 -6.92
N GLY A 34 -6.11 8.74 -6.96
CA GLY A 34 -5.98 9.63 -5.80
C GLY A 34 -5.32 10.97 -6.14
N ASN A 35 -4.80 11.63 -5.11
CA ASN A 35 -4.17 12.94 -5.24
C ASN A 35 -2.81 12.85 -5.97
N PRO A 36 -2.60 13.55 -7.10
CA PRO A 36 -1.28 13.64 -7.76
C PRO A 36 -0.21 14.31 -6.89
N GLU A 37 -0.62 15.11 -5.90
CA GLU A 37 0.24 15.80 -4.92
C GLU A 37 0.20 15.13 -3.54
N ALA A 38 -0.17 13.84 -3.46
CA ALA A 38 -0.30 13.13 -2.19
C ALA A 38 1.01 13.13 -1.39
N GLU A 39 0.96 13.54 -0.12
CA GLU A 39 2.10 13.37 0.80
C GLU A 39 2.29 11.90 1.21
N VAL A 40 1.23 11.10 1.15
CA VAL A 40 1.23 9.67 1.48
C VAL A 40 0.65 8.83 0.34
N MET A 41 1.38 7.78 -0.01
CA MET A 41 0.99 6.81 -1.03
C MET A 41 0.81 5.43 -0.40
N PHE A 42 -0.29 4.74 -0.72
CA PHE A 42 -0.58 3.38 -0.27
C PHE A 42 -0.38 2.39 -1.42
N ILE A 43 0.43 1.37 -1.20
CA ILE A 43 0.76 0.36 -2.21
C ILE A 43 0.34 -1.01 -1.70
N GLY A 44 -0.62 -1.63 -2.39
CA GLY A 44 -1.02 -3.01 -2.17
C GLY A 44 -0.33 -4.01 -3.10
N GLU A 45 -0.84 -5.23 -3.07
CA GLU A 45 -0.29 -6.36 -3.80
C GLU A 45 -0.76 -6.40 -5.26
N ALA A 46 -2.06 -6.60 -5.46
CA ALA A 46 -2.67 -6.75 -6.78
C ALA A 46 -4.17 -6.42 -6.73
N PRO A 47 -4.80 -6.16 -7.89
CA PRO A 47 -6.26 -6.06 -7.98
C PRO A 47 -6.94 -7.37 -7.58
N GLY A 48 -8.01 -7.27 -6.79
CA GLY A 48 -8.94 -8.37 -6.54
C GLY A 48 -10.09 -8.39 -7.55
N TYR A 49 -11.07 -9.28 -7.33
CA TYR A 49 -12.22 -9.43 -8.23
C TYR A 49 -13.00 -8.13 -8.48
N PHE A 50 -13.31 -7.38 -7.43
CA PHE A 50 -14.11 -6.15 -7.59
C PHE A 50 -13.30 -5.01 -8.19
N GLU A 51 -12.00 -4.97 -7.91
CA GLU A 51 -11.05 -4.02 -8.50
C GLU A 51 -10.93 -4.27 -10.01
N ASP A 52 -10.77 -5.53 -10.43
CA ASP A 52 -10.71 -5.94 -11.83
C ASP A 52 -11.98 -5.61 -12.60
N LEU A 53 -13.15 -5.74 -11.98
CA LEU A 53 -14.41 -5.38 -12.62
C LEU A 53 -14.61 -3.86 -12.77
N GLN A 54 -14.06 -3.07 -11.85
CA GLN A 54 -14.31 -1.62 -11.80
C GLN A 54 -13.15 -0.78 -12.35
N GLY A 55 -11.97 -1.38 -12.57
CA GLY A 55 -10.77 -0.64 -12.95
C GLY A 55 -10.21 0.26 -11.84
N ARG A 56 -10.62 0.03 -10.58
CA ARG A 56 -10.31 0.91 -9.44
C ARG A 56 -9.65 0.14 -8.29
N PRO A 57 -8.62 0.68 -7.64
CA PRO A 57 -7.92 -0.01 -6.56
C PRO A 57 -8.76 -0.05 -5.29
N PHE A 58 -8.65 -1.13 -4.50
CA PHE A 58 -9.24 -1.23 -3.16
C PHE A 58 -10.74 -0.81 -3.12
N VAL A 59 -11.60 -1.48 -3.87
CA VAL A 59 -13.06 -1.26 -3.88
C VAL A 59 -13.84 -2.44 -3.29
N GLY A 60 -13.19 -3.59 -3.09
CA GLY A 60 -13.72 -4.76 -2.38
C GLY A 60 -13.72 -4.58 -0.85
N GLN A 61 -13.86 -5.69 -0.12
CA GLN A 61 -13.95 -5.65 1.35
C GLN A 61 -12.68 -5.12 2.03
N ALA A 62 -11.52 -5.47 1.49
CA ALA A 62 -10.23 -4.94 1.96
C ALA A 62 -10.16 -3.42 1.77
N GLY A 63 -10.70 -2.92 0.66
CA GLY A 63 -10.81 -1.50 0.37
C GLY A 63 -11.76 -0.75 1.29
N LYS A 64 -12.94 -1.31 1.56
CA LYS A 64 -13.87 -0.74 2.54
C LYS A 64 -13.26 -0.64 3.94
N LEU A 65 -12.41 -1.59 4.32
CA LEU A 65 -11.65 -1.51 5.57
C LEU A 65 -10.57 -0.42 5.49
N LEU A 66 -9.84 -0.31 4.38
CA LEU A 66 -8.88 0.77 4.14
C LEU A 66 -9.54 2.15 4.27
N ASP A 67 -10.71 2.35 3.68
CA ASP A 67 -11.47 3.61 3.75
C ASP A 67 -11.82 3.98 5.19
N LYS A 68 -12.27 3.01 6.01
CA LYS A 68 -12.53 3.21 7.44
C LYS A 68 -11.27 3.57 8.22
N LEU A 69 -10.14 2.96 7.86
CA LEU A 69 -8.85 3.22 8.51
C LEU A 69 -8.31 4.61 8.15
N LEU A 70 -8.43 5.04 6.89
CA LEU A 70 -8.12 6.42 6.47
C LEU A 70 -8.96 7.44 7.25
N GLN A 71 -10.28 7.23 7.33
CA GLN A 71 -11.18 8.10 8.10
C GLN A 71 -10.77 8.19 9.58
N SER A 72 -10.30 7.09 10.18
CA SER A 72 -9.85 7.07 11.58
C SER A 72 -8.66 7.98 11.87
N ILE A 73 -7.88 8.32 10.83
CA ILE A 73 -6.75 9.26 10.89
C ILE A 73 -7.04 10.58 10.18
N LYS A 74 -8.32 10.87 9.92
CA LYS A 74 -8.82 12.08 9.28
C LYS A 74 -8.24 12.31 7.87
N LEU A 75 -8.00 11.23 7.13
CA LEU A 75 -7.66 11.28 5.71
C LEU A 75 -8.82 10.70 4.88
N SER A 76 -9.02 11.24 3.69
CA SER A 76 -9.89 10.68 2.66
C SER A 76 -9.09 10.02 1.53
N ARG A 77 -9.78 9.29 0.64
CA ARG A 77 -9.13 8.67 -0.53
C ARG A 77 -8.62 9.70 -1.52
N GLU A 78 -9.29 10.85 -1.58
CA GLU A 78 -8.97 11.97 -2.46
C GLU A 78 -7.75 12.77 -1.99
N GLU A 79 -7.29 12.59 -0.75
CA GLU A 79 -6.11 13.25 -0.18
C GLU A 79 -4.83 12.42 -0.35
N VAL A 80 -4.98 11.11 -0.59
CA VAL A 80 -3.87 10.15 -0.70
C VAL A 80 -3.78 9.59 -2.12
N PHE A 81 -2.74 8.85 -2.44
CA PHE A 81 -2.69 8.05 -3.67
C PHE A 81 -2.68 6.56 -3.34
N ILE A 82 -3.50 5.76 -4.04
CA ILE A 82 -3.65 4.32 -3.77
C ILE A 82 -3.39 3.55 -5.06
N CYS A 83 -2.48 2.58 -5.01
CA CYS A 83 -2.25 1.65 -6.11
C CYS A 83 -1.76 0.28 -5.61
N ASN A 84 -1.32 -0.58 -6.53
CA ASN A 84 -0.79 -1.92 -6.25
C ASN A 84 0.54 -2.14 -6.98
N MET A 85 1.29 -3.17 -6.57
CA MET A 85 2.46 -3.66 -7.32
C MET A 85 2.04 -4.12 -8.72
N LEU A 86 1.01 -4.96 -8.81
CA LEU A 86 0.46 -5.41 -10.09
C LEU A 86 -0.66 -4.49 -10.58
N ARG A 87 -0.80 -4.38 -11.92
CA ARG A 87 -1.86 -3.57 -12.57
C ARG A 87 -3.03 -4.40 -13.08
N HIS A 88 -2.90 -5.71 -13.08
CA HIS A 88 -3.92 -6.66 -13.51
C HIS A 88 -4.11 -7.72 -12.44
N ARG A 89 -5.33 -8.22 -12.33
CA ARG A 89 -5.69 -9.26 -11.36
C ARG A 89 -5.05 -10.62 -11.73
N PRO A 90 -4.33 -11.27 -10.80
CA PRO A 90 -3.93 -12.67 -10.95
C PRO A 90 -5.15 -13.61 -11.02
N PRO A 91 -5.11 -14.68 -11.85
CA PRO A 91 -6.16 -15.68 -11.89
C PRO A 91 -6.53 -16.19 -10.49
N GLU A 92 -7.82 -16.26 -10.19
CA GLU A 92 -8.33 -16.73 -8.89
C GLU A 92 -7.84 -15.94 -7.67
N ASN A 93 -7.27 -14.74 -7.85
CA ASN A 93 -6.59 -13.96 -6.81
C ASN A 93 -5.41 -14.71 -6.17
N ARG A 94 -4.69 -15.54 -6.93
CA ARG A 94 -3.42 -16.12 -6.45
C ARG A 94 -2.39 -15.01 -6.17
N ASP A 95 -1.37 -15.37 -5.40
CA ASP A 95 -0.23 -14.50 -5.16
C ASP A 95 0.50 -14.10 -6.47
N PRO A 96 1.09 -12.89 -6.54
CA PRO A 96 1.94 -12.44 -7.64
C PRO A 96 3.15 -13.35 -7.87
N LEU A 97 3.48 -13.59 -9.14
CA LEU A 97 4.74 -14.23 -9.50
C LEU A 97 5.87 -13.17 -9.58
N PRO A 98 7.13 -13.56 -9.30
CA PRO A 98 8.28 -12.63 -9.39
C PRO A 98 8.39 -11.92 -10.75
N GLU A 99 8.16 -12.62 -11.85
CA GLU A 99 8.20 -12.06 -13.20
C GLU A 99 7.05 -11.07 -13.47
N GLU A 100 5.89 -11.25 -12.84
CA GLU A 100 4.74 -10.35 -12.96
C GLU A 100 5.00 -9.04 -12.22
N ILE A 101 5.57 -9.15 -11.01
CA ILE A 101 6.04 -7.99 -10.26
C ILE A 101 7.07 -7.24 -11.10
N LYS A 102 8.09 -7.96 -11.61
CA LYS A 102 9.17 -7.35 -12.38
C LYS A 102 8.66 -6.59 -13.61
N ALA A 103 7.67 -7.15 -14.29
CA ALA A 103 7.04 -6.53 -15.46
C ALA A 103 6.22 -5.26 -15.12
N CYS A 104 5.69 -5.16 -13.89
CA CYS A 104 4.84 -4.05 -13.46
C CYS A 104 5.59 -2.95 -12.68
N GLU A 105 6.78 -3.24 -12.13
CA GLU A 105 7.61 -2.30 -11.33
C GLU A 105 7.78 -0.95 -12.02
N VAL A 106 7.98 -0.93 -13.34
CA VAL A 106 8.18 0.30 -14.13
C VAL A 106 7.06 1.33 -13.92
N PHE A 107 5.81 0.90 -13.88
CA PHE A 107 4.68 1.81 -13.67
C PHE A 107 4.64 2.33 -12.23
N LEU A 108 5.01 1.49 -11.26
CA LEU A 108 5.06 1.90 -9.87
C LEU A 108 6.16 2.91 -9.62
N ASP A 109 7.36 2.64 -10.12
CA ASP A 109 8.51 3.51 -9.94
C ASP A 109 8.29 4.87 -10.60
N ASP A 110 7.66 4.89 -11.79
CA ASP A 110 7.34 6.15 -12.45
C ASP A 110 6.23 6.93 -11.71
N GLN A 111 5.21 6.27 -11.16
CA GLN A 111 4.21 6.91 -10.30
C GLN A 111 4.85 7.52 -9.05
N ILE A 112 5.73 6.79 -8.38
CA ILE A 112 6.44 7.26 -7.18
C ILE A 112 7.30 8.48 -7.50
N LYS A 113 8.01 8.47 -8.64
CA LYS A 113 8.83 9.61 -9.09
C LYS A 113 7.98 10.85 -9.36
N ILE A 114 6.84 10.70 -10.05
CA ILE A 114 5.95 11.81 -10.38
C ILE A 114 5.34 12.40 -9.11
N ILE A 115 4.71 11.56 -8.29
CA ILE A 115 4.01 11.98 -7.07
C ILE A 115 5.01 12.54 -6.05
N ASN A 116 6.16 11.89 -5.94
CA ASN A 116 7.21 12.17 -4.97
C ASN A 116 6.66 12.29 -3.53
N PRO A 117 5.99 11.23 -3.01
CA PRO A 117 5.36 11.29 -1.69
C PRO A 117 6.42 11.35 -0.59
N LYS A 118 6.07 11.89 0.58
CA LYS A 118 6.95 11.84 1.76
C LYS A 118 6.96 10.44 2.37
N VAL A 119 5.80 9.81 2.43
CA VAL A 119 5.60 8.50 3.06
C VAL A 119 4.96 7.52 2.06
N ILE A 120 5.51 6.32 1.99
CA ILE A 120 4.95 5.20 1.24
C ILE A 120 4.53 4.12 2.24
N VAL A 121 3.23 3.89 2.36
CA VAL A 121 2.65 2.85 3.21
C VAL A 121 2.47 1.58 2.38
N THR A 122 3.29 0.57 2.66
CA THR A 122 3.21 -0.72 1.96
C THR A 122 2.27 -1.67 2.69
N LEU A 123 1.25 -2.16 1.99
CA LEU A 123 0.22 -3.04 2.52
C LEU A 123 0.61 -4.51 2.24
N GLY A 124 1.13 -5.19 3.26
CA GLY A 124 1.56 -6.58 3.16
C GLY A 124 2.96 -6.79 2.60
N LYS A 125 3.33 -8.07 2.45
CA LYS A 125 4.70 -8.50 2.14
C LYS A 125 5.14 -8.07 0.74
N PHE A 126 4.34 -8.30 -0.30
CA PHE A 126 4.76 -8.05 -1.67
C PHE A 126 5.10 -6.58 -1.93
N ALA A 127 4.27 -5.65 -1.44
CA ALA A 127 4.57 -4.22 -1.54
C ALA A 127 5.79 -3.83 -0.69
N MET A 128 5.97 -4.42 0.49
CA MET A 128 7.12 -4.15 1.36
C MET A 128 8.43 -4.62 0.73
N ASP A 129 8.46 -5.81 0.13
CA ASP A 129 9.65 -6.44 -0.43
C ASP A 129 10.25 -5.65 -1.61
N HIS A 130 9.44 -4.82 -2.30
CA HIS A 130 9.92 -3.89 -3.33
C HIS A 130 10.96 -2.90 -2.78
N PHE A 131 10.80 -2.48 -1.52
CA PHE A 131 11.66 -1.47 -0.91
C PHE A 131 12.61 -2.04 0.15
N VAL A 132 12.17 -3.06 0.88
CA VAL A 132 12.84 -3.57 2.08
C VAL A 132 13.40 -4.96 1.82
N LYS A 133 14.70 -5.04 1.56
CA LYS A 133 15.40 -6.33 1.38
C LYS A 133 15.36 -7.14 2.67
N ASN A 134 15.09 -8.44 2.55
CA ASN A 134 15.00 -9.40 3.68
C ASN A 134 13.98 -8.98 4.77
N GLY A 135 12.97 -8.21 4.38
CA GLY A 135 11.87 -7.81 5.24
C GLY A 135 11.01 -9.00 5.66
N GLN A 136 10.39 -8.91 6.84
CA GLN A 136 9.37 -9.83 7.29
C GLN A 136 8.21 -9.01 7.85
N ILE A 137 7.03 -9.12 7.23
CA ILE A 137 5.90 -8.27 7.61
C ILE A 137 5.53 -8.43 9.10
N SER A 138 5.71 -9.62 9.66
CA SER A 138 5.47 -9.90 11.08
C SER A 138 6.43 -9.22 12.05
N ARG A 139 7.61 -8.83 11.57
CA ARG A 139 8.64 -8.13 12.34
C ARG A 139 8.66 -6.64 12.05
N ASP A 140 8.46 -6.27 10.78
CA ASP A 140 8.74 -4.94 10.25
C ASP A 140 7.49 -4.05 10.16
N HIS A 141 6.28 -4.57 10.43
CA HIS A 141 5.08 -3.74 10.45
C HIS A 141 5.15 -2.65 11.53
N GLY A 142 4.63 -1.46 11.21
CA GLY A 142 4.60 -0.33 12.14
C GLY A 142 5.97 0.30 12.44
N VAL A 143 7.02 -0.11 11.73
CA VAL A 143 8.39 0.42 11.87
C VAL A 143 8.76 1.20 10.60
N PRO A 144 8.84 2.55 10.66
CA PRO A 144 9.27 3.36 9.53
C PRO A 144 10.72 3.03 9.12
N LYS A 145 11.02 3.08 7.82
CA LYS A 145 12.35 2.82 7.25
C LYS A 145 12.68 3.89 6.21
N VAL A 146 13.91 4.37 6.20
CA VAL A 146 14.37 5.31 5.14
C VAL A 146 14.87 4.51 3.94
N VAL A 147 14.33 4.81 2.75
CA VAL A 147 14.82 4.27 1.47
C VAL A 147 14.94 5.42 0.47
N GLY A 148 16.18 5.83 0.18
CA GLY A 148 16.42 7.03 -0.62
C GLY A 148 15.85 8.26 0.08
N SER A 149 14.99 9.01 -0.61
CA SER A 149 14.28 10.18 -0.08
C SER A 149 12.93 9.84 0.57
N TYR A 150 12.53 8.56 0.59
CA TYR A 150 11.19 8.14 1.01
C TYR A 150 11.23 7.50 2.40
N ILE A 151 10.17 7.72 3.18
CA ILE A 151 9.87 6.93 4.36
C ILE A 151 8.95 5.78 3.95
N ILE A 152 9.43 4.55 4.07
CA ILE A 152 8.62 3.34 3.86
C ILE A 152 8.03 2.93 5.20
N TYR A 153 6.72 2.79 5.27
CA TYR A 153 5.99 2.39 6.47
C TYR A 153 5.19 1.10 6.22
N PRO A 154 5.79 -0.08 6.50
CA PRO A 154 5.12 -1.35 6.27
C PRO A 154 3.99 -1.57 7.26
N ILE A 155 2.86 -2.07 6.79
CA ILE A 155 1.75 -2.52 7.63
C ILE A 155 1.10 -3.77 7.04
N TYR A 156 0.36 -4.52 7.85
CA TYR A 156 -0.38 -5.68 7.35
C TYR A 156 -1.39 -5.30 6.26
N HIS A 157 -1.57 -6.18 5.28
CA HIS A 157 -2.58 -5.97 4.24
C HIS A 157 -3.99 -6.03 4.86
N PRO A 158 -4.94 -5.13 4.49
CA PRO A 158 -6.29 -5.12 5.05
C PRO A 158 -7.03 -6.47 4.88
N ALA A 159 -6.76 -7.22 3.81
CA ALA A 159 -7.35 -8.55 3.62
C ALA A 159 -6.95 -9.56 4.71
N ALA A 160 -5.74 -9.45 5.29
CA ALA A 160 -5.32 -10.30 6.40
C ALA A 160 -6.08 -9.96 7.70
N ALA A 161 -6.35 -8.66 7.93
CA ALA A 161 -7.13 -8.19 9.07
C ALA A 161 -8.60 -8.64 9.02
N LEU A 162 -9.18 -8.84 7.83
CA LEU A 162 -10.54 -9.37 7.69
C LEU A 162 -10.70 -10.80 8.21
N ARG A 163 -9.60 -11.56 8.31
CA ARG A 163 -9.60 -12.96 8.76
C ARG A 163 -9.12 -13.15 10.20
N SER A 164 -8.61 -12.09 10.84
CA SER A 164 -8.03 -12.17 12.19
C SER A 164 -8.24 -10.89 12.97
N THR A 165 -8.94 -11.00 14.10
CA THR A 165 -9.16 -9.90 15.05
C THR A 165 -7.84 -9.36 15.59
N GLN A 166 -6.86 -10.22 15.85
CA GLN A 166 -5.53 -9.79 16.32
C GLN A 166 -4.83 -8.91 15.28
N VAL A 167 -4.83 -9.33 14.01
CA VAL A 167 -4.24 -8.56 12.92
C VAL A 167 -4.99 -7.24 12.71
N LEU A 168 -6.32 -7.23 12.85
CA LEU A 168 -7.12 -6.01 12.79
C LEU A 168 -6.75 -5.00 13.87
N MET A 169 -6.52 -5.44 15.12
CA MET A 169 -6.10 -4.56 16.20
C MET A 169 -4.71 -3.95 15.93
N ILE A 170 -3.77 -4.78 15.46
CA ILE A 170 -2.43 -4.33 15.08
C ILE A 170 -2.53 -3.30 13.94
N LEU A 171 -3.29 -3.62 12.89
CA LEU A 171 -3.45 -2.74 11.73
C LEU A 171 -4.02 -1.37 12.13
N ARG A 172 -5.04 -1.34 12.99
CA ARG A 172 -5.60 -0.09 13.53
C ARG A 172 -4.55 0.73 14.27
N ARG A 173 -3.77 0.09 15.15
CA ARG A 173 -2.68 0.75 15.89
C ARG A 173 -1.65 1.35 14.93
N ASP A 174 -1.24 0.60 13.93
CA ASP A 174 -0.23 1.05 12.98
C ASP A 174 -0.75 2.22 12.11
N PHE A 175 -2.04 2.20 11.74
CA PHE A 175 -2.70 3.33 11.05
C PHE A 175 -2.69 4.60 11.89
N LEU A 176 -3.05 4.53 13.17
CA LEU A 176 -3.08 5.69 14.08
C LEU A 176 -1.73 6.41 14.21
N ARG A 177 -0.63 5.75 13.82
CA ARG A 177 0.71 6.32 13.83
C ARG A 177 1.10 7.01 12.53
N ILE A 178 0.38 6.77 11.42
CA ILE A 178 0.68 7.36 10.11
C ILE A 178 0.80 8.90 10.17
N PRO A 179 -0.12 9.65 10.81
CA PRO A 179 0.01 11.11 10.90
C PRO A 179 1.32 11.56 11.54
N LYS A 180 1.81 10.83 12.54
CA LYS A 180 3.08 11.12 13.22
C LYS A 180 4.31 10.76 12.38
N VAL A 181 4.17 9.77 11.50
CA VAL A 181 5.21 9.44 10.52
C VAL A 181 5.27 10.54 9.45
N ILE A 182 4.12 11.02 8.98
CA ILE A 182 4.03 12.14 8.02
C ILE A 182 4.59 13.44 8.62
N SER A 183 4.30 13.75 9.89
CA SER A 183 4.83 14.95 10.57
C SER A 183 6.30 14.84 10.96
N GLY A 184 6.90 13.65 10.90
CA GLY A 184 8.28 13.40 11.33
C GLY A 184 8.47 13.27 12.84
N GLU A 185 7.37 13.20 13.62
CA GLU A 185 7.39 12.94 15.07
C GLU A 185 7.89 11.53 15.41
N ILE A 186 7.63 10.55 14.56
CA ILE A 186 8.18 9.20 14.67
C ILE A 186 9.22 9.04 13.58
N LYS A 187 10.49 8.98 14.00
CA LYS A 187 11.57 8.75 13.05
C LYS A 187 11.88 7.26 12.89
N PRO A 188 12.39 6.85 11.72
CA PRO A 188 12.85 5.48 11.47
C PRO A 188 13.85 4.96 12.52
N GLU A 189 14.69 5.84 13.06
CA GLU A 189 15.67 5.55 14.12
C GLU A 189 15.07 5.33 15.52
N ASP A 190 13.83 5.75 15.78
CA ASP A 190 13.26 5.76 17.13
C ASP A 190 12.76 4.37 17.59
N GLN A 191 12.84 3.34 16.74
CA GLN A 191 12.26 2.02 17.03
C GLN A 191 13.18 0.84 16.67
N ALA A 192 14.26 0.70 17.43
CA ALA A 192 14.73 -0.65 17.77
C ALA A 192 13.67 -1.34 18.67
N PRO A 193 13.31 -2.61 18.43
CA PRO A 193 12.16 -3.22 19.09
C PRO A 193 12.40 -3.44 20.59
N SER A 194 11.61 -2.78 21.44
CA SER A 194 11.41 -3.17 22.83
C SER A 194 10.17 -4.06 22.94
N LYS A 195 10.37 -5.37 22.97
CA LYS A 195 9.32 -6.40 23.16
C LYS A 195 8.51 -6.28 24.47
N LYS A 196 8.71 -5.26 25.32
CA LYS A 196 8.25 -5.27 26.72
C LYS A 196 7.11 -4.30 27.08
N LYS A 197 6.69 -3.38 26.20
CA LYS A 197 5.73 -2.32 26.60
C LYS A 197 4.27 -2.57 26.20
N ASP A 198 3.99 -3.42 25.22
CA ASP A 198 2.64 -3.53 24.66
C ASP A 198 1.67 -4.42 25.48
N GLU A 199 2.16 -5.36 26.30
CA GLU A 199 1.29 -6.21 27.13
C GLU A 199 0.61 -5.45 28.27
N LYS A 200 1.25 -4.39 28.79
CA LYS A 200 0.72 -3.66 29.95
C LYS A 200 -0.41 -2.69 29.59
N GLN A 201 -0.51 -2.27 28.34
CA GLN A 201 -1.52 -1.29 27.93
C GLN A 201 -2.84 -1.96 27.47
N LEU A 202 -2.79 -3.25 27.11
CA LEU A 202 -3.98 -4.02 26.73
C LEU A 202 -4.78 -4.52 27.94
N LEU A 203 -4.12 -4.72 29.09
CA LEU A 203 -4.74 -5.11 30.37
C LEU A 203 -5.44 -3.96 31.12
N MET A 204 -5.33 -2.72 30.63
CA MET A 204 -5.99 -1.55 31.25
C MET A 204 -7.37 -1.24 30.67
N PHE A 205 -7.82 -2.00 29.67
CA PHE A 205 -9.13 -1.85 29.04
C PHE A 205 -9.97 -3.14 29.04
N SER A 206 -9.63 -4.08 29.93
CA SER A 206 -10.43 -5.27 30.30
C SER A 206 -10.97 -5.10 31.70
#